data_AF-A0A7X9LWG8-F1
#
_entry.id   AF-A0A7X9LWG8-F1
#
_cell.length_a   1.000
_cell.length_b   1.000
_cell.length_c   1.000
_cell.angle_alpha   90.00
_cell.angle_beta   90.00
_cell.angle_gamma   90.00
#
_symmetry.space_group_name_H-M   'P 1'
#
loop_
_entity.id
_entity.type
_entity.pdbx_description
1 polymer ?
#
loop_
_entity_poly.entity_id
_entity_poly.type
_entity_poly.pdbx_seq_one_letter_code
_entity_poly.pdbx_strand_id
1 'polypeptide(L)' 'MSSLRLLSDQDLLEVYFKAQKYNLEKQFIETIFAEIKLRGLVRG' A
#
# COMPACT_ATOMS: atom_id res chain seq x y z
N MET A 1 5.66 0.61 -15.42
CA MET A 1 4.84 -0.53 -14.93
C MET A 1 5.25 -0.77 -13.49
N SER A 2 4.44 -0.38 -12.51
CA SER A 2 4.86 -0.36 -11.10
C SER A 2 4.76 -1.76 -10.48
N SER A 3 5.84 -2.22 -9.84
CA SER A 3 6.01 -3.55 -9.25
C SER A 3 4.98 -3.94 -8.18
N LEU A 4 4.16 -3.00 -7.71
CA LEU A 4 3.10 -3.21 -6.72
C LEU A 4 1.98 -4.15 -7.20
N ARG A 5 1.80 -4.32 -8.52
CA ARG A 5 0.80 -5.25 -9.10
C ARG A 5 1.07 -6.72 -8.82
N LEU A 6 2.29 -7.07 -8.38
CA LEU A 6 2.69 -8.44 -8.05
C LEU A 6 2.34 -8.83 -6.61
N LEU A 7 2.08 -7.86 -5.74
CA LEU A 7 1.72 -8.13 -4.35
C LEU A 7 0.27 -8.63 -4.26
N SER A 8 0.05 -9.66 -3.43
CA SER A 8 -1.30 -10.04 -3.03
C SER A 8 -1.94 -8.91 -2.22
N ASP A 9 -3.26 -8.91 -2.12
CA ASP A 9 -3.99 -7.89 -1.37
C ASP A 9 -3.59 -7.85 0.11
N GLN A 10 -3.29 -9.02 0.67
CA GLN A 10 -2.84 -9.14 2.06
C GLN A 10 -1.43 -8.60 2.25
N ASP A 11 -0.50 -8.92 1.34
CA ASP A 11 0.87 -8.37 1.40
C ASP A 11 0.88 -6.85 1.23
N LEU A 12 0.02 -6.33 0.36
CA LEU A 12 -0.09 -4.89 0.12
C LEU A 12 -0.55 -4.14 1.37
N LEU A 13 -1.55 -4.68 2.08
CA LEU A 13 -2.00 -4.14 3.36
C LEU A 13 -0.91 -4.23 4.44
N GLU A 14 -0.23 -5.37 4.54
CA GLU A 14 0.85 -5.56 5.51
C GLU A 14 2.01 -4.57 5.29
N VAL A 15 2.41 -4.38 4.04
CA VAL A 15 3.44 -3.41 3.66
C VAL A 15 2.99 -1.99 4.01
N TYR A 16 1.73 -1.63 3.76
CA TYR A 16 1.19 -0.33 4.16
C TYR A 16 1.28 -0.10 5.67
N PHE A 17 0.81 -1.06 6.48
CA PHE A 17 0.88 -0.94 7.94
C PHE A 17 2.31 -0.87 8.46
N LYS A 18 3.22 -1.67 7.90
CA LYS A 18 4.65 -1.60 8.23
C LYS A 18 5.23 -0.24 7.84
N ALA A 19 4.91 0.27 6.66
CA ALA A 19 5.40 1.56 6.19
C ALA A 19 4.98 2.71 7.11
N GLN A 20 3.73 2.69 7.60
CA GLN A 20 3.26 3.62 8.62
C GLN A 20 3.98 3.43 9.96
N LYS A 21 4.11 2.19 10.43
CA LYS A 21 4.75 1.86 11.72
C LYS A 21 6.21 2.31 11.80
N TYR A 22 6.96 2.14 10.70
CA TYR A 22 8.37 2.54 10.61
C TYR A 22 8.56 3.97 10.13
N ASN A 23 7.47 4.73 9.95
CA ASN A 23 7.49 6.11 9.47
C ASN A 23 8.35 6.27 8.20
N LEU A 24 8.13 5.37 7.24
CA LEU A 24 8.80 5.40 5.94
C LEU A 24 8.40 6.66 5.16
N GLU A 25 9.07 6.86 4.03
CA GLU A 25 8.85 8.03 3.19
C GLU A 25 7.37 8.22 2.84
N LYS A 26 6.87 9.44 3.03
CA LYS A 26 5.46 9.77 2.84
C LYS A 26 4.96 9.43 1.42
N GLN A 27 5.76 9.70 0.39
CA GLN A 27 5.42 9.39 -0.99
C GLN A 27 5.25 7.88 -1.23
N PHE A 28 6.06 7.06 -0.56
CA PHE A 28 5.94 5.61 -0.63
C PHE A 28 4.63 5.12 -0.01
N ILE A 29 4.29 5.63 1.18
CA ILE A 29 3.03 5.31 1.87
C ILE A 29 1.82 5.73 1.02
N GLU A 30 1.85 6.93 0.43
CA GLU A 30 0.79 7.43 -0.45
C GLU A 30 0.62 6.56 -1.70
N THR A 31 1.74 6.10 -2.29
CA THR A 31 1.71 5.22 -3.46
C THR A 31 1.06 3.87 -3.16
N ILE A 32 1.40 3.27 -2.02
CA ILE A 32 0.76 2.00 -1.59
C ILE A 32 -0.72 2.22 -1.30
N PHE A 33 -1.07 3.31 -0.63
CA PHE A 33 -2.45 3.61 -0.29
C PHE A 33 -3.33 3.85 -1.52
N ALA A 34 -2.79 4.51 -2.56
CA ALA A 34 -3.48 4.67 -3.84
C ALA A 34 -3.78 3.31 -4.48
N GLU A 35 -2.82 2.38 -4.47
CA GLU A 35 -3.01 1.02 -4.98
C GLU A 35 -4.06 0.25 -4.16
N ILE A 36 -4.03 0.34 -2.83
CA ILE A 36 -5.03 -0.26 -1.92
C ILE A 36 -6.44 0.25 -2.25
N LYS A 37 -6.60 1.57 -2.48
CA LYS A 37 -7.87 2.18 -2.87
C LYS A 37 -8.34 1.69 -4.24
N LEU A 38 -7.44 1.61 -5.22
CA LEU A 38 -7.76 1.11 -6.56
C LEU A 38 -8.28 -0.33 -6.52
N ARG A 39 -7.78 -1.15 -5.60
CA ARG A 39 -8.23 -2.54 -5.40
C ARG A 39 -9.49 -2.67 -4.54
N GLY A 40 -10.02 -1.57 -4.01
CA GLY A 40 -11.22 -1.58 -3.17
C GLY A 40 -11.04 -2.25 -1.81
N LEU A 41 -9.79 -2.37 -1.33
CA LEU A 41 -9.44 -3.08 -0.09
C LEU A 41 -9.74 -2.26 1.18
N VAL A 42 -10.01 -0.97 1.03
CA VAL A 42 -10.38 -0.08 2.13
C VAL A 42 -11.59 0.74 1.68
N ARG A 43 -12.69 0.64 2.42
CA ARG A 43 -13.80 1.60 2.32
C ARG A 43 -13.38 2.87 3.05
N GLY A 44 -13.08 3.92 2.28
CA GLY A 44 -13.01 5.28 2.81
C GLY A 44 -14.37 5.76 3.27
#